data_AF-A0A8B6DM42-F1
#
_entry.id   AF-A0A8B6DM42-F1
#
_cell.length_a   1.000
_cell.length_b   1.000
_cell.length_c   1.000
_cell.angle_alpha   90.00
_cell.angle_beta   90.00
_cell.angle_gamma   90.00
#
_symmetry.space_group_name_H-M   'P 1'
#
loop_
_entity.id
_entity.type
_entity.pdbx_description
1 polymer ?
#
loop_
_entity_poly.entity_id
_entity_poly.type
_entity_poly.pdbx_seq_one_letter_code
_entity_poly.pdbx_strand_id
1 'polypeptide(L)'
;MEKNRKNINDALSLALYCVLPGYDYFPDVNRCIKPYSVTKTWQDARVHCQGDGADLITITSAEIRDVVFNYSYCRIRVWVGMRQGKWLNDEPFVNIFGPNTLINNEDLQYQQDTDKSCGTFIMTSPEMKLIDDSCNIRKRSFFLCEIVRT
;
A
#
# COMPACT_ATOMS: atom_id res chain seq x y z
N MET A 1 -17.10 -31.81 13.16
CA MET A 1 -17.33 -30.61 14.00
C MET A 1 -16.02 -29.95 14.43
N GLU A 2 -15.01 -30.71 14.88
CA GLU A 2 -13.67 -30.22 15.26
C GLU A 2 -12.96 -29.34 14.20
N LYS A 3 -12.93 -29.79 12.94
CA LYS A 3 -12.27 -29.08 11.83
C LYS A 3 -12.89 -27.69 11.57
N ASN A 4 -14.21 -27.59 11.71
CA ASN A 4 -14.93 -26.33 11.57
C ASN A 4 -14.63 -25.38 12.73
N ARG A 5 -14.56 -25.92 13.96
CA ARG A 5 -14.21 -25.16 15.17
C ARG A 5 -12.78 -24.61 15.11
N LYS A 6 -11.81 -25.41 14.64
CA LYS A 6 -10.43 -24.97 14.44
C LYS A 6 -10.33 -23.86 13.40
N ASN A 7 -10.97 -24.03 12.24
CA ASN A 7 -10.99 -23.01 11.19
C ASN A 7 -11.62 -21.68 11.68
N ILE A 8 -12.68 -21.74 12.48
CA ILE A 8 -13.30 -20.55 13.09
C ILE A 8 -12.36 -19.87 14.07
N ASN A 9 -11.67 -20.63 14.92
CA ASN A 9 -10.72 -20.08 15.89
C ASN A 9 -9.51 -19.42 15.18
N ASP A 10 -9.01 -20.04 14.11
CA ASP A 10 -7.88 -19.50 13.33
C ASP A 10 -8.27 -18.18 12.65
N ALA A 11 -9.47 -18.12 12.05
CA ALA A 11 -10.00 -16.89 11.46
C ALA A 11 -10.23 -15.79 12.51
N LEU A 12 -10.73 -16.16 13.70
CA LEU A 12 -10.94 -15.23 14.81
C LEU A 12 -9.62 -14.67 15.35
N SER A 13 -8.59 -15.52 15.46
CA SER A 13 -7.25 -15.12 15.89
C SER A 13 -6.61 -14.14 14.91
N LEU A 14 -6.76 -14.37 13.61
CA LEU A 14 -6.25 -13.48 12.55
C LEU A 14 -6.97 -12.13 12.56
N ALA A 15 -8.30 -12.13 12.76
CA ALA A 15 -9.06 -10.90 12.88
C ALA A 15 -8.65 -10.09 14.12
N LEU A 16 -8.49 -10.73 15.29
CA LEU A 16 -8.03 -10.04 16.50
C LEU A 16 -6.64 -9.43 16.33
N TYR A 17 -5.73 -10.13 15.65
CA TYR A 17 -4.39 -9.63 15.36
C TYR A 17 -4.41 -8.27 14.63
N CYS A 18 -5.31 -8.08 13.67
CA CYS A 18 -5.48 -6.80 12.99
C CYS A 18 -6.23 -5.76 13.84
N VAL A 19 -7.31 -6.18 14.50
CA VAL A 19 -8.24 -5.25 15.16
C VAL A 19 -7.65 -4.62 16.42
N LEU A 20 -6.77 -5.32 17.15
CA LEU A 20 -6.13 -4.77 18.35
C LEU A 20 -5.31 -3.49 18.10
N PRO A 21 -4.46 -3.40 17.06
CA PRO A 21 -3.81 -2.14 16.65
C PRO A 21 -4.72 -1.19 15.85
N GLY A 22 -6.00 -1.55 15.67
CA GLY A 22 -7.00 -0.76 14.95
C GLY A 22 -6.89 -0.85 13.43
N TYR A 23 -6.43 -1.99 12.90
CA TYR A 23 -6.41 -2.29 11.47
C TYR A 23 -7.63 -3.12 11.07
N ASP A 24 -8.12 -2.87 9.86
CA ASP A 24 -9.19 -3.67 9.27
C ASP A 24 -8.59 -4.93 8.63
N TYR A 25 -9.15 -6.10 8.96
CA TYR A 25 -8.75 -7.36 8.34
C TYR A 25 -9.53 -7.59 7.04
N PHE A 26 -8.79 -7.86 5.96
CA PHE A 26 -9.34 -8.22 4.65
C PHE A 26 -9.08 -9.71 4.39
N PRO A 27 -10.09 -10.59 4.54
CA PRO A 27 -9.91 -12.03 4.41
C PRO A 27 -9.46 -12.47 3.01
N ASP A 28 -9.99 -11.83 1.96
CA ASP A 28 -9.73 -12.21 0.56
C ASP A 28 -8.27 -12.04 0.16
N VAL A 29 -7.59 -11.05 0.73
CA VAL A 29 -6.15 -10.79 0.53
C VAL A 29 -5.30 -11.22 1.73
N ASN A 30 -5.93 -11.61 2.83
CA ASN A 30 -5.30 -11.96 4.10
C ASN A 30 -4.36 -10.87 4.63
N ARG A 31 -4.80 -9.60 4.59
CA ARG A 31 -4.02 -8.42 5.00
C ARG A 31 -4.74 -7.61 6.08
N CYS A 32 -3.96 -7.00 6.97
CA CYS A 32 -4.46 -5.97 7.89
C CYS A 32 -4.11 -4.60 7.31
N ILE A 33 -5.08 -3.72 7.08
CA ILE A 33 -4.87 -2.44 6.40
C ILE A 33 -5.50 -1.30 7.21
N LYS A 34 -4.83 -0.15 7.25
CA LYS A 34 -5.32 1.04 7.96
C LYS A 34 -5.03 2.33 7.18
N PRO A 35 -6.04 3.17 6.92
CA PRO A 35 -5.87 4.46 6.27
C PRO A 35 -5.52 5.58 7.25
N TYR A 36 -4.67 6.49 6.80
CA TYR A 36 -4.31 7.68 7.56
C TYR A 36 -4.52 8.94 6.72
N SER A 37 -5.27 9.89 7.26
CA SER A 37 -5.57 11.17 6.62
C SER A 37 -4.73 12.33 7.16
N VAL A 38 -3.40 12.17 7.20
CA VAL A 38 -2.47 13.17 7.74
C VAL A 38 -1.42 13.53 6.70
N THR A 39 -1.09 14.82 6.61
CA THR A 39 -0.08 15.31 5.68
C THR A 39 1.33 14.92 6.10
N LYS A 40 1.98 14.08 5.30
CA LYS A 40 3.34 13.56 5.55
C LYS A 40 4.14 13.42 4.26
N THR A 41 5.47 13.54 4.36
CA THR A 41 6.37 13.04 3.31
C THR A 41 6.24 11.52 3.21
N TRP A 42 6.74 10.91 2.13
CA TRP A 42 6.74 9.44 2.03
C TRP A 42 7.49 8.80 3.21
N GLN A 43 8.64 9.38 3.57
CA GLN A 43 9.46 8.89 4.68
C GLN A 43 8.74 9.02 6.02
N ASP A 44 8.11 10.16 6.29
CA ASP A 44 7.34 10.36 7.53
C ASP A 44 6.12 9.44 7.60
N ALA A 45 5.47 9.17 6.46
CA ALA A 45 4.34 8.24 6.38
C ALA A 45 4.80 6.80 6.67
N ARG A 46 5.95 6.39 6.12
CA ARG A 46 6.58 5.10 6.45
C ARG A 46 6.93 4.97 7.92
N VAL A 47 7.60 5.98 8.49
CA VAL A 47 7.94 6.01 9.92
C VAL A 47 6.68 5.93 10.79
N HIS A 48 5.58 6.56 10.35
CA HIS A 48 4.29 6.44 11.04
C HIS A 48 3.77 5.01 11.06
N CYS A 49 3.75 4.32 9.91
CA CYS A 49 3.37 2.91 9.86
C CYS A 49 4.28 2.03 10.73
N GLN A 50 5.59 2.27 10.70
CA GLN A 50 6.57 1.53 11.50
C GLN A 50 6.38 1.71 13.00
N GLY A 51 5.90 2.87 13.44
CA GLY A 51 5.49 3.11 14.83
C GLY A 51 4.38 2.18 15.32
N ASP A 52 3.56 1.66 14.40
CA ASP A 52 2.47 0.72 14.68
C ASP A 52 2.88 -0.76 14.46
N GLY A 53 4.17 -1.05 14.21
CA GLY A 53 4.62 -2.40 13.83
C GLY A 53 4.20 -2.80 12.40
N ALA A 54 3.92 -1.81 11.55
CA ALA A 54 3.47 -1.95 10.17
C ALA A 54 4.47 -1.33 9.18
N ASP A 55 4.16 -1.37 7.89
CA ASP A 55 4.86 -0.57 6.87
C ASP A 55 3.83 0.03 5.88
N LEU A 56 4.27 0.87 4.94
CA LEU A 56 3.39 1.35 3.87
C LEU A 56 2.93 0.18 3.00
N ILE A 57 1.68 0.22 2.56
CA ILE A 57 1.05 -0.88 1.82
C ILE A 57 1.73 -1.17 0.47
N THR A 58 2.03 -2.43 0.21
CA THR A 58 2.49 -2.95 -1.07
C THR A 58 1.32 -3.48 -1.90
N ILE A 59 1.29 -3.16 -3.19
CA ILE A 59 0.18 -3.54 -4.08
C ILE A 59 0.66 -4.62 -5.06
N THR A 60 0.64 -5.86 -4.59
CA THR A 60 1.23 -7.01 -5.30
C THR A 60 0.21 -7.86 -6.07
N SER A 61 -1.09 -7.55 -5.98
CA SER A 61 -2.15 -8.27 -6.70
C SER A 61 -3.32 -7.34 -7.06
N ALA A 62 -4.19 -7.80 -7.97
CA ALA A 62 -5.36 -7.02 -8.38
C ALA A 62 -6.36 -6.85 -7.22
N GLU A 63 -6.48 -7.85 -6.36
CA GLU A 63 -7.38 -7.84 -5.20
C GLU A 63 -6.93 -6.77 -4.18
N ILE A 64 -5.62 -6.67 -3.89
CA ILE A 64 -5.11 -5.63 -2.98
C ILE A 64 -5.19 -4.24 -3.63
N ARG A 65 -5.02 -4.14 -4.95
CA ARG A 65 -5.24 -2.89 -5.70
C ARG A 65 -6.68 -2.40 -5.53
N ASP A 66 -7.66 -3.30 -5.63
CA ASP A 66 -9.07 -2.94 -5.52
C ASP A 66 -9.45 -2.54 -4.08
N VAL A 67 -8.82 -3.16 -3.07
CA VAL A 67 -8.93 -2.71 -1.67
C VAL A 67 -8.35 -1.31 -1.49
N VAL A 68 -7.15 -1.04 -2.02
CA VAL A 68 -6.54 0.30 -1.98
C VAL A 68 -7.41 1.32 -2.70
N PHE A 69 -8.00 0.96 -3.84
CA PHE A 69 -8.92 1.82 -4.58
C PHE A 69 -10.14 2.20 -3.73
N ASN A 70 -10.76 1.24 -3.03
CA ASN A 70 -11.91 1.49 -2.17
C ASN A 70 -11.58 2.47 -1.02
N TYR A 71 -10.39 2.34 -0.41
CA TYR A 71 -9.90 3.31 0.57
C TYR A 71 -9.62 4.69 -0.02
N SER A 72 -9.25 4.73 -1.29
CA SER A 72 -8.84 5.94 -1.99
C SER A 72 -10.02 6.73 -2.56
N TYR A 73 -11.28 6.30 -2.36
CA TYR A 73 -12.44 7.01 -2.89
C TYR A 73 -12.43 8.49 -2.46
N CYS A 74 -12.55 9.42 -3.41
CA CYS A 74 -12.35 10.88 -3.27
C CYS A 74 -10.92 11.37 -2.91
N ARG A 75 -9.91 10.50 -2.87
CA ARG A 75 -8.49 10.85 -2.66
C ARG A 75 -7.70 10.68 -3.94
N ILE A 76 -7.10 11.78 -4.42
CA ILE A 76 -6.43 11.82 -5.72
C ILE A 76 -5.07 11.09 -5.68
N ARG A 77 -4.37 11.10 -4.53
CA ARG A 77 -3.02 10.54 -4.38
C ARG A 77 -2.83 9.88 -3.03
N VAL A 78 -2.25 8.69 -3.03
CA VAL A 78 -2.03 7.84 -1.85
C VAL A 78 -0.59 7.37 -1.82
N TRP A 79 0.10 7.56 -0.70
CA TRP A 79 1.41 6.94 -0.50
C TRP A 79 1.29 5.43 -0.30
N VAL A 80 2.16 4.70 -0.99
CA VAL A 80 2.26 3.24 -0.94
C VAL A 80 3.72 2.81 -0.76
N GLY A 81 3.92 1.57 -0.35
CA GLY A 81 5.19 0.98 0.04
C GLY A 81 6.06 0.60 -1.15
N MET A 82 6.37 1.56 -2.00
CA MET A 82 7.36 1.39 -3.07
C MET A 82 8.40 2.50 -3.03
N ARG A 83 9.66 2.11 -3.25
CA ARG A 83 10.79 3.04 -3.35
C ARG A 83 11.77 2.54 -4.41
N GLN A 84 12.21 3.43 -5.28
CA GLN A 84 13.15 3.12 -6.37
C GLN A 84 12.68 1.95 -7.23
N GLY A 85 11.37 1.92 -7.54
CA GLY A 85 10.74 0.87 -8.33
C GLY A 85 10.61 -0.49 -7.65
N LYS A 86 10.90 -0.60 -6.35
CA LYS A 86 10.83 -1.84 -5.58
C LYS A 86 9.79 -1.76 -4.47
N TRP A 87 9.04 -2.84 -4.28
CA TRP A 87 8.16 -2.97 -3.12
C TRP A 87 8.97 -3.12 -1.83
N LEU A 88 8.44 -2.62 -0.72
CA LEU A 88 9.09 -2.69 0.60
C LEU A 88 9.13 -4.10 1.21
N ASN A 89 8.30 -5.01 0.70
CA ASN A 89 8.28 -6.42 1.10
C ASN A 89 9.11 -7.32 0.16
N ASP A 90 9.92 -6.71 -0.72
CA ASP A 90 10.81 -7.41 -1.67
C ASP A 90 10.10 -8.30 -2.71
N GLU A 91 8.77 -8.29 -2.79
CA GLU A 91 8.02 -8.96 -3.86
C GLU A 91 8.37 -8.35 -5.23
N PRO A 92 8.38 -9.16 -6.31
CA PRO A 92 8.65 -8.65 -7.65
C PRO A 92 7.55 -7.70 -8.10
N PHE A 93 7.94 -6.65 -8.83
CA PHE A 93 6.96 -5.79 -9.47
C PHE A 93 6.29 -6.52 -10.64
N VAL A 94 4.95 -6.58 -10.60
CA VAL A 94 4.11 -7.06 -11.69
C VAL A 94 3.22 -5.90 -12.12
N ASN A 95 3.17 -5.60 -13.43
CA ASN A 95 2.36 -4.51 -13.94
C ASN A 95 0.86 -4.87 -13.96
N ILE A 96 0.20 -4.72 -12.80
CA ILE A 96 -1.23 -4.96 -12.59
C ILE A 96 -2.11 -3.71 -12.77
N PHE A 97 -1.52 -2.54 -13.03
CA PHE A 97 -2.24 -1.29 -13.29
C PHE A 97 -2.34 -0.97 -14.79
N GLY A 98 -1.74 -1.81 -15.64
CA GLY A 98 -1.83 -1.73 -17.08
C GLY A 98 -0.87 -0.71 -17.70
N PRO A 99 -1.17 -0.19 -18.91
CA PRO A 99 -0.25 0.67 -19.66
C PRO A 99 -0.03 2.04 -19.01
N ASN A 100 -0.82 2.39 -17.98
CA ASN A 100 -0.77 3.67 -17.27
C ASN A 100 0.17 3.65 -16.05
N THR A 101 0.88 2.54 -15.81
CA THR A 101 1.93 2.46 -14.78
C THR A 101 3.14 3.29 -15.19
N LEU A 102 3.53 4.25 -14.35
CA LEU A 102 4.72 5.09 -14.52
C LEU A 102 5.67 4.84 -13.34
N ILE A 103 5.91 3.58 -13.00
CA ILE A 103 7.01 3.21 -12.11
C ILE A 103 8.24 3.11 -12.98
N ASN A 104 9.36 3.68 -12.50
CA ASN A 104 10.70 3.50 -13.04
C ASN A 104 10.86 3.69 -14.57
N ASN A 105 10.10 4.63 -15.17
CA ASN A 105 10.13 5.04 -16.58
C ASN A 105 10.88 4.07 -17.52
N GLU A 106 10.15 3.13 -18.10
CA GLU A 106 10.62 2.34 -19.26
C GLU A 106 10.91 3.19 -20.53
N ASP A 107 10.86 4.53 -20.43
CA ASP A 107 11.48 5.43 -21.39
C ASP A 107 12.99 5.51 -21.13
N LEU A 108 13.75 4.96 -22.07
CA LEU A 108 15.19 4.68 -22.15
C LEU A 108 16.25 5.70 -21.63
N GLN A 109 15.96 6.77 -20.88
CA GLN A 109 16.98 7.74 -20.42
C GLN A 109 16.68 8.47 -19.10
N TYR A 110 16.30 7.78 -18.01
CA TYR A 110 16.15 8.46 -16.71
C TYR A 110 17.45 8.48 -15.89
N GLN A 111 17.97 9.68 -15.58
CA GLN A 111 18.96 9.88 -14.51
C GLN A 111 18.30 9.53 -13.17
N GLN A 112 18.91 8.66 -12.37
CA GLN A 112 18.41 8.25 -11.05
C GLN A 112 18.24 9.45 -10.11
N ASP A 113 17.11 10.13 -10.17
CA ASP A 113 16.68 11.08 -9.15
C ASP A 113 16.04 10.29 -8.00
N THR A 114 16.82 10.03 -6.96
CA THR A 114 16.38 9.30 -5.78
C THR A 114 15.23 9.99 -5.06
N ASP A 115 15.09 11.30 -5.23
CA ASP A 115 14.04 12.09 -4.59
C ASP A 115 12.69 11.93 -5.30
N LYS A 116 12.65 11.47 -6.56
CA LYS A 116 11.42 11.21 -7.33
C LYS A 116 10.99 9.75 -7.35
N SER A 117 11.65 8.92 -6.55
CA SER A 117 11.52 7.48 -6.62
C SER A 117 10.52 6.89 -5.60
N CYS A 118 9.54 7.64 -5.10
CA CYS A 118 8.59 7.15 -4.09
C CYS A 118 7.22 6.81 -4.68
N GLY A 119 6.75 5.59 -4.41
CA GLY A 119 5.54 5.04 -5.02
C GLY A 119 4.27 5.73 -4.58
N THR A 120 3.43 6.04 -5.56
CA THR A 120 2.16 6.75 -5.36
C THR A 120 1.07 6.11 -6.16
N PHE A 121 -0.01 5.72 -5.49
CA PHE A 121 -1.23 5.32 -6.14
C PHE A 121 -2.09 6.56 -6.42
N ILE A 122 -2.45 6.76 -7.69
CA ILE A 122 -3.29 7.86 -8.16
C ILE A 122 -4.60 7.30 -8.64
N MET A 123 -5.68 7.92 -8.16
CA MET A 123 -7.03 7.63 -8.60
C MET A 123 -7.57 8.84 -9.38
N THR A 124 -7.68 8.69 -10.69
CA THR A 124 -8.31 9.67 -11.59
C THR A 124 -9.30 8.91 -12.46
N SER A 125 -10.51 8.66 -11.93
CA SER A 125 -11.57 7.93 -12.66
C SER A 125 -11.64 8.35 -14.13
N PRO A 126 -11.52 7.44 -15.11
CA PRO A 126 -11.60 5.97 -14.98
C PRO A 126 -10.25 5.26 -14.71
N GLU A 127 -9.15 5.99 -14.61
CA GLU A 127 -7.79 5.43 -14.59
C GLU A 127 -7.23 5.35 -13.16
N MET A 128 -6.58 4.23 -12.86
CA MET A 128 -5.75 4.03 -11.68
C MET A 128 -4.30 3.95 -12.15
N LYS A 129 -3.41 4.72 -11.54
CA LYS A 129 -2.00 4.74 -11.91
C LYS A 129 -1.14 4.50 -10.69
N LEU A 130 -0.08 3.73 -10.88
CA LEU A 130 1.01 3.66 -9.93
C LEU A 130 2.17 4.45 -10.54
N ILE A 131 2.64 5.49 -9.86
CA ILE A 131 3.70 6.38 -10.36
C ILE A 131 4.84 6.51 -9.36
N ASP A 132 6.03 6.87 -9.85
CA ASP A 132 7.09 7.43 -9.04
C ASP A 132 6.87 8.96 -8.84
N ASP A 133 6.86 9.40 -7.59
CA ASP A 133 6.59 10.80 -7.26
C ASP A 133 7.58 11.29 -6.21
N SER A 134 7.71 12.61 -6.08
CA SER A 134 8.72 13.18 -5.19
C SER A 134 8.44 12.84 -3.74
N CYS A 135 9.38 12.12 -3.11
CA CYS A 135 9.36 11.66 -1.72
C CYS A 135 9.08 12.79 -0.72
N ASN A 136 9.48 14.01 -1.06
CA ASN A 136 9.40 15.21 -0.22
C ASN A 136 8.06 15.95 -0.35
N ILE A 137 7.15 15.54 -1.25
CA ILE A 137 5.87 16.23 -1.42
C ILE A 137 5.03 16.10 -0.16
N ARG A 138 4.73 17.25 0.45
CA ARG A 138 3.80 17.39 1.58
C ARG A 138 2.40 17.85 1.18
N LYS A 139 2.02 17.71 -0.10
CA LYS A 139 0.65 18.02 -0.57
C LYS A 139 -0.33 16.85 -0.39
N ARG A 140 0.12 15.75 0.22
CA ARG A 140 -0.59 14.46 0.23
C ARG A 140 -1.14 14.19 1.62
N SER A 141 -2.45 14.12 1.70
CA SER A 141 -3.18 13.94 2.96
C SER A 141 -3.69 12.52 3.13
N PHE A 142 -3.09 11.52 2.46
CA PHE A 142 -3.53 10.14 2.57
C PHE A 142 -2.40 9.13 2.32
N PHE A 143 -2.29 8.15 3.22
CA PHE A 143 -1.41 6.99 3.08
C PHE A 143 -2.05 5.77 3.73
N LEU A 144 -1.66 4.58 3.29
CA LEU A 144 -2.17 3.31 3.77
C LEU A 144 -1.04 2.51 4.39
N CYS A 145 -1.26 2.03 5.61
CA CYS A 145 -0.34 1.12 6.29
C CYS A 145 -0.86 -0.32 6.22
N GLU A 146 0.05 -1.27 6.23
CA GLU A 146 -0.21 -2.69 6.34
C GLU A 146 0.62 -3.34 7.45
N ILE A 147 0.06 -4.30 8.18
CA ILE A 147 0.85 -5.05 9.16
C ILE A 147 1.78 -6.03 8.42
N VAL A 148 3.08 -5.96 8.71
CA VAL A 148 4.08 -6.89 8.20
C VAL A 148 4.03 -8.16 9.05
N ARG A 149 3.70 -9.31 8.43
CA ARG A 149 3.79 -10.60 9.12
C ARG A 149 5.23 -11.10 9.02
N THR A 150 5.91 -11.18 10.15
CA THR A 150 7.20 -11.88 10.31
C THR A 150 7.02 -13.37 10.45
#